data_AF-A0A8J5CQK6-F1
#
_entry.id   AF-A0A8J5CQK6-F1
#
_cell.length_a   1.000
_cell.length_b   1.000
_cell.length_c   1.000
_cell.angle_alpha   90.00
_cell.angle_beta   90.00
_cell.angle_gamma   90.00
#
_symmetry.space_group_name_H-M   'P 1'
#
loop_
_entity.id
_entity.type
_entity.pdbx_description
1 polymer ?
#
loop_
_entity_poly.entity_id
_entity_poly.type
_entity_poly.pdbx_seq_one_letter_code
_entity_poly.pdbx_strand_id
1 'polypeptide(L)'
;MKGLTVEQISADRVTFLAQQYWSPDTKETHLPYDPQVISDIYASEVRATDFSTRRIVVLELSQYLENYVWPNYSEDARPAHLMSVVILVNEKFRERVPAWDSFVKHPGPFVGFLRHLMKACLDESDKFTQKEQTHMIVFLNHLYNSIETDLIRDGISHTVSYNILECLSDGQLQNVLKEFLIGPKH
;
A
#
# COMPACT_ATOMS: atom_id res chain seq x y z
N MET A 1 14.75 -17.87 11.92
CA MET A 1 13.32 -17.58 12.16
C MET A 1 12.64 -18.89 12.51
N LYS A 2 12.05 -19.05 13.70
CA LYS A 2 11.17 -20.21 13.98
C LYS A 2 9.90 -20.00 13.15
N GLY A 3 9.59 -20.95 12.26
CA GLY A 3 8.37 -20.88 11.44
C GLY A 3 7.12 -20.90 12.32
N LEU A 4 6.09 -20.15 11.91
CA LEU A 4 4.75 -20.25 12.46
C LEU A 4 4.21 -21.66 12.18
N THR A 5 3.69 -22.36 13.20
CA THR A 5 3.02 -23.66 12.98
C THR A 5 1.58 -23.43 12.53
N VAL A 6 1.04 -24.36 11.74
CA VAL A 6 -0.34 -24.32 11.25
C VAL A 6 -1.35 -24.18 12.41
N GLU A 7 -1.08 -24.87 13.53
CA GLU A 7 -1.90 -24.82 14.75
C GLU A 7 -1.93 -23.43 15.40
N GLN A 8 -0.80 -22.70 15.37
CA GLN A 8 -0.73 -21.32 15.87
C GLN A 8 -1.50 -20.36 14.98
N ILE A 9 -1.56 -20.63 13.67
CA ILE A 9 -2.34 -19.82 12.72
C ILE A 9 -3.83 -20.12 12.90
N SER A 10 -4.24 -21.39 13.04
CA SER A 10 -5.65 -21.76 13.16
C SER A 10 -6.32 -21.21 14.43
N ALA A 11 -5.57 -21.06 15.53
CA ALA A 11 -6.06 -20.49 16.78
C ALA A 11 -5.93 -18.96 16.84
N ASP A 12 -5.45 -18.31 15.77
CA ASP A 12 -5.20 -16.88 15.74
C ASP A 12 -6.51 -16.08 15.59
N ARG A 13 -6.58 -14.94 16.28
CA ARG A 13 -7.70 -14.00 16.17
C ARG A 13 -7.94 -13.55 14.73
N VAL A 14 -6.87 -13.35 13.95
CA VAL A 14 -6.97 -12.96 12.53
C VAL A 14 -7.65 -14.05 11.73
N THR A 15 -7.37 -15.32 12.00
CA THR A 15 -8.01 -16.46 11.31
C THR A 15 -9.51 -16.52 11.60
N PHE A 16 -9.91 -16.26 12.85
CA PHE A 16 -11.33 -16.15 13.20
C PHE A 16 -12.01 -14.99 12.46
N LEU A 17 -11.39 -13.81 12.43
CA LEU A 17 -11.93 -12.68 11.68
C LEU A 17 -11.99 -12.98 10.17
N ALA A 18 -10.99 -13.67 9.62
CA ALA A 18 -10.99 -14.09 8.23
C ALA A 18 -12.22 -14.95 7.92
N GLN A 19 -12.48 -15.98 8.73
CA GLN A 19 -13.66 -16.84 8.57
C GLN A 19 -15.00 -16.07 8.66
N GLN A 20 -15.04 -14.96 9.39
CA GLN A 20 -16.26 -14.17 9.51
C GLN A 20 -16.49 -13.20 8.34
N TYR A 21 -15.43 -12.74 7.67
CA TYR A 21 -15.53 -11.58 6.79
C TYR A 21 -14.94 -11.77 5.38
N TRP A 22 -13.86 -12.54 5.21
CA TRP A 22 -13.12 -12.53 3.93
C TRP A 22 -12.46 -13.85 3.51
N SER A 23 -12.50 -14.90 4.33
CA SER A 23 -11.90 -16.19 3.97
C SER A 23 -12.67 -16.83 2.81
N PRO A 24 -11.99 -17.31 1.76
CA PRO A 24 -12.67 -17.97 0.64
C PRO A 24 -13.53 -19.17 1.07
N ASP A 25 -13.13 -19.88 2.12
CA ASP A 25 -13.79 -21.11 2.59
C ASP A 25 -15.17 -20.86 3.22
N THR A 26 -15.44 -19.64 3.68
CA THR A 26 -16.64 -19.26 4.45
C THR A 26 -17.50 -18.23 3.72
N LYS A 27 -17.27 -18.05 2.41
CA LYS A 27 -17.86 -16.98 1.61
C LYS A 27 -19.39 -16.83 1.74
N GLU A 28 -20.10 -17.95 1.81
CA GLU A 28 -21.57 -17.99 1.91
C GLU A 28 -22.12 -17.49 3.26
N THR A 29 -21.27 -17.44 4.29
CA THR A 29 -21.66 -17.07 5.67
C THR A 29 -20.98 -15.79 6.15
N HIS A 30 -20.38 -15.01 5.25
CA HIS A 30 -19.71 -13.77 5.62
C HIS A 30 -20.69 -12.74 6.18
N LEU A 31 -20.23 -12.05 7.22
CA LEU A 31 -20.89 -10.85 7.71
C LEU A 31 -20.74 -9.72 6.66
N PRO A 32 -21.66 -8.73 6.66
CA PRO A 32 -21.51 -7.55 5.83
C PRO A 32 -20.19 -6.83 6.09
N TYR A 33 -19.67 -6.14 5.06
CA TYR A 33 -18.47 -5.31 5.21
C TYR A 33 -18.62 -4.30 6.34
N ASP A 34 -17.61 -4.25 7.21
CA ASP A 34 -17.50 -3.27 8.28
C ASP A 34 -16.11 -2.60 8.23
N PRO A 35 -16.03 -1.27 7.96
CA PRO A 35 -14.77 -0.52 7.95
C PRO A 35 -14.09 -0.44 9.34
N GLN A 36 -14.84 -0.67 10.42
CA GLN A 36 -14.28 -0.68 11.76
C GLN A 36 -13.34 -1.87 11.97
N VAL A 37 -13.61 -3.02 11.32
CA VAL A 37 -12.73 -4.20 11.35
C VAL A 37 -11.32 -3.85 10.87
N ILE A 38 -11.18 -3.05 9.81
CA ILE A 38 -9.87 -2.62 9.30
C ILE A 38 -9.16 -1.73 10.32
N SER A 39 -9.91 -0.83 10.94
CA SER A 39 -9.38 0.11 11.94
C SER A 39 -8.92 -0.63 13.20
N ASP A 40 -9.68 -1.62 13.66
CA ASP A 40 -9.38 -2.43 14.84
C ASP A 40 -8.18 -3.35 14.59
N ILE A 41 -8.13 -4.02 13.42
CA ILE A 41 -6.97 -4.85 13.03
C ILE A 41 -5.71 -3.98 12.96
N TYR A 42 -5.78 -2.81 12.32
CA TYR A 42 -4.62 -1.93 12.23
C TYR A 42 -4.15 -1.46 13.62
N ALA A 43 -5.10 -1.11 14.51
CA ALA A 43 -4.77 -0.71 15.87
C ALA A 43 -4.16 -1.86 16.70
N SER A 44 -4.79 -3.04 16.72
CA SER A 44 -4.38 -4.15 17.61
C SER A 44 -3.29 -5.03 17.04
N GLU A 45 -3.28 -5.28 15.74
CA GLU A 45 -2.34 -6.22 15.10
C GLU A 45 -1.10 -5.52 14.57
N VAL A 46 -1.20 -4.25 14.15
CA VAL A 46 -0.10 -3.53 13.52
C VAL A 46 0.51 -2.52 14.49
N ARG A 47 -0.26 -1.52 14.94
CA ARG A 47 0.26 -0.45 15.82
C ARG A 47 0.62 -0.96 17.22
N ALA A 48 -0.27 -1.70 17.88
CA ALA A 48 -0.02 -2.19 19.24
C ALA A 48 1.13 -3.20 19.33
N THR A 49 1.48 -3.85 18.21
CA THR A 49 2.63 -4.77 18.12
C THR A 49 3.87 -4.12 17.51
N ASP A 50 3.84 -2.80 17.32
CA ASP A 50 4.92 -2.00 16.78
C ASP A 50 5.43 -2.47 15.41
N PHE A 51 4.48 -2.73 14.50
CA PHE A 51 4.72 -3.20 13.13
C PHE A 51 5.44 -4.56 13.11
N SER A 52 5.04 -5.47 14.01
CA SER A 52 5.61 -6.81 14.09
C SER A 52 5.47 -7.55 12.76
N THR A 53 6.61 -7.86 12.13
CA THR A 53 6.73 -8.71 10.93
C THR A 53 5.87 -9.97 11.06
N ARG A 54 5.89 -10.62 12.22
CA ARG A 54 5.11 -11.85 12.44
C ARG A 54 3.61 -11.62 12.32
N ARG A 55 3.08 -10.50 12.84
CA ARG A 55 1.63 -10.18 12.73
C ARG A 55 1.24 -9.82 11.31
N ILE A 56 2.10 -9.07 10.61
CA ILE A 56 1.87 -8.68 9.22
C ILE A 56 1.85 -9.93 8.31
N VAL A 57 2.76 -10.89 8.52
CA VAL A 57 2.75 -12.19 7.83
C VAL A 57 1.44 -12.94 8.07
N VAL A 58 0.91 -12.96 9.30
CA VAL A 58 -0.38 -13.62 9.58
C VAL A 58 -1.53 -12.97 8.81
N LEU A 59 -1.55 -11.64 8.71
CA LEU A 59 -2.54 -10.93 7.90
C LEU A 59 -2.42 -11.27 6.41
N GLU A 60 -1.19 -11.30 5.89
CA GLU A 60 -0.92 -11.65 4.48
C GLU A 60 -1.37 -13.09 4.17
N LEU A 61 -1.01 -14.07 5.01
CA LEU A 61 -1.41 -15.47 4.84
C LEU A 61 -2.93 -15.68 4.90
N SER A 62 -3.65 -14.78 5.57
CA SER A 62 -5.12 -14.80 5.62
C SER A 62 -5.79 -14.18 4.37
N GLN A 63 -5.01 -13.74 3.38
CA GLN A 63 -5.47 -13.04 2.17
C GLN A 63 -6.27 -11.77 2.48
N TYR A 64 -5.87 -11.07 3.54
CA TYR A 64 -6.57 -9.89 4.04
C TYR A 64 -6.59 -8.75 3.02
N LEU A 65 -5.48 -8.54 2.28
CA LEU A 65 -5.39 -7.50 1.25
C LEU A 65 -6.37 -7.75 0.11
N GLU A 66 -6.34 -8.96 -0.44
CA GLU A 66 -7.04 -9.39 -1.64
C GLU A 66 -8.54 -9.48 -1.44
N ASN A 67 -8.96 -9.98 -0.27
CA ASN A 67 -10.35 -10.36 -0.04
C ASN A 67 -11.12 -9.36 0.84
N TYR A 68 -10.45 -8.48 1.59
CA TYR A 68 -11.13 -7.53 2.47
C TYR A 68 -10.68 -6.08 2.30
N VAL A 69 -9.37 -5.80 2.34
CA VAL A 69 -8.89 -4.41 2.35
C VAL A 69 -9.07 -3.77 0.97
N TRP A 70 -8.52 -4.36 -0.08
CA TRP A 70 -8.49 -3.72 -1.40
C TRP A 70 -9.87 -3.62 -2.07
N PRO A 71 -10.72 -4.67 -2.08
CA PRO A 71 -12.04 -4.60 -2.72
C PRO A 71 -13.00 -3.58 -2.09
N ASN A 72 -12.77 -3.22 -0.82
CA ASN A 72 -13.59 -2.25 -0.09
C ASN A 72 -12.95 -0.86 0.00
N TYR A 73 -11.84 -0.62 -0.70
CA TYR A 73 -11.19 0.70 -0.71
C TYR A 73 -12.06 1.71 -1.48
N SER A 74 -12.23 2.90 -0.90
CA SER A 74 -13.05 3.97 -1.47
C SER A 74 -12.49 5.35 -1.09
N GLU A 75 -13.11 6.42 -1.58
CA GLU A 75 -12.73 7.81 -1.23
C GLU A 75 -12.91 8.10 0.28
N ASP A 76 -13.76 7.33 0.99
CA ASP A 76 -13.98 7.46 2.44
C ASP A 76 -12.95 6.67 3.28
N ALA A 77 -11.90 6.13 2.64
CA ALA A 77 -10.89 5.33 3.31
C ALA A 77 -10.19 6.09 4.45
N ARG A 78 -10.26 5.52 5.65
CA ARG A 78 -9.58 6.04 6.84
C ARG A 78 -8.07 5.81 6.76
N PRO A 79 -7.24 6.52 7.56
CA PRO A 79 -5.79 6.32 7.59
C PRO A 79 -5.36 4.87 7.84
N ALA A 80 -6.10 4.13 8.67
CA ALA A 80 -5.86 2.71 8.91
C ALA A 80 -6.02 1.86 7.64
N HIS A 81 -6.96 2.21 6.76
CA HIS A 81 -7.20 1.52 5.50
C HIS A 81 -6.07 1.77 4.51
N LEU A 82 -5.68 3.03 4.34
CA LEU A 82 -4.50 3.42 3.55
C LEU A 82 -3.26 2.67 4.03
N MET A 83 -2.97 2.72 5.33
CA MET A 83 -1.79 2.08 5.90
C MET A 83 -1.84 0.56 5.81
N SER A 84 -3.02 -0.06 5.95
CA SER A 84 -3.16 -1.51 5.78
C SER A 84 -2.79 -1.97 4.36
N VAL A 85 -3.16 -1.21 3.32
CA VAL A 85 -2.72 -1.49 1.95
C VAL A 85 -1.20 -1.35 1.84
N VAL A 86 -0.65 -0.24 2.34
CA VAL A 86 0.79 0.07 2.28
C VAL A 86 1.64 -1.04 2.92
N ILE A 87 1.30 -1.46 4.15
CA ILE A 87 2.09 -2.47 4.87
C ILE A 87 2.01 -3.84 4.21
N LEU A 88 0.84 -4.25 3.71
CA LEU A 88 0.65 -5.58 3.11
C LEU A 88 1.32 -5.68 1.75
N VAL A 89 1.34 -4.60 0.96
CA VAL A 89 2.12 -4.57 -0.29
C VAL A 89 3.61 -4.63 0.01
N ASN A 90 4.12 -3.82 0.97
CA ASN A 90 5.51 -3.89 1.39
C ASN A 90 5.91 -5.29 1.86
N GLU A 91 5.02 -5.96 2.60
CA GLU A 91 5.16 -7.34 3.02
C GLU A 91 5.32 -8.29 1.83
N LYS A 92 4.43 -8.20 0.83
CA LYS A 92 4.50 -9.01 -0.39
C LYS A 92 5.83 -8.83 -1.14
N PHE A 93 6.32 -7.59 -1.23
CA PHE A 93 7.64 -7.31 -1.79
C PHE A 93 8.77 -7.95 -0.97
N ARG A 94 8.67 -7.92 0.36
CA ARG A 94 9.67 -8.54 1.23
C ARG A 94 9.72 -10.07 1.06
N GLU A 95 8.56 -10.70 0.94
CA GLU A 95 8.41 -12.15 0.69
C GLU A 95 8.60 -12.53 -0.80
N ARG A 96 8.78 -11.55 -1.69
CA ARG A 96 9.00 -11.71 -3.13
C ARG A 96 7.85 -12.44 -3.84
N VAL A 97 6.62 -12.14 -3.43
CA VAL A 97 5.39 -12.63 -4.07
C VAL A 97 4.74 -11.52 -4.91
N PRO A 98 3.87 -11.85 -5.88
CA PRO A 98 3.18 -10.84 -6.68
C PRO A 98 2.39 -9.86 -5.81
N ALA A 99 2.78 -8.58 -5.87
CA ALA A 99 2.22 -7.54 -5.01
C ALA A 99 1.07 -6.76 -5.67
N TRP A 100 1.01 -6.76 -7.01
CA TRP A 100 0.13 -5.86 -7.76
C TRP A 100 -1.19 -6.49 -8.23
N ASP A 101 -1.32 -7.82 -8.12
CA ASP A 101 -2.44 -8.58 -8.68
C ASP A 101 -3.82 -8.10 -8.22
N SER A 102 -3.95 -7.70 -6.94
CA SER A 102 -5.20 -7.18 -6.38
C SER A 102 -5.63 -5.88 -7.05
N PHE A 103 -4.68 -4.98 -7.30
CA PHE A 103 -4.94 -3.70 -7.96
C PHE A 103 -5.31 -3.93 -9.43
N VAL A 104 -4.64 -4.86 -10.11
CA VAL A 104 -4.97 -5.20 -11.51
C VAL A 104 -6.36 -5.84 -11.62
N LYS A 105 -6.74 -6.72 -10.68
CA LYS A 105 -8.07 -7.35 -10.65
C LYS A 105 -9.20 -6.36 -10.31
N HIS A 106 -8.91 -5.36 -9.46
CA HIS A 106 -9.87 -4.35 -9.06
C HIS A 106 -9.24 -2.95 -9.14
N PRO A 107 -9.09 -2.36 -10.34
CA PRO A 107 -8.32 -1.12 -10.53
C PRO A 107 -9.07 0.15 -10.12
N GLY A 108 -10.39 0.09 -9.95
CA GLY A 108 -11.25 1.25 -9.70
C GLY A 108 -10.75 2.19 -8.59
N PRO A 109 -10.38 1.68 -7.39
CA PRO A 109 -9.93 2.53 -6.29
C PRO A 109 -8.51 3.08 -6.45
N PHE A 110 -7.73 2.62 -7.44
CA PHE A 110 -6.29 2.88 -7.53
C PHE A 110 -5.92 4.37 -7.60
N VAL A 111 -6.63 5.15 -8.42
CA VAL A 111 -6.38 6.61 -8.54
C VAL A 111 -6.71 7.34 -7.22
N GLY A 112 -7.81 6.97 -6.56
CA GLY A 112 -8.19 7.53 -5.26
C GLY A 112 -7.17 7.18 -4.17
N PHE A 113 -6.72 5.92 -4.15
CA PHE A 113 -5.66 5.45 -3.27
C PHE A 113 -4.36 6.25 -3.48
N LEU A 114 -3.90 6.45 -4.71
CA LEU A 114 -2.70 7.24 -4.99
C LEU A 114 -2.85 8.68 -4.50
N ARG A 115 -4.02 9.30 -4.71
CA ARG A 115 -4.30 10.64 -4.18
C ARG A 115 -4.21 10.69 -2.65
N HIS A 116 -4.76 9.69 -1.95
CA HIS A 116 -4.66 9.59 -0.50
C HIS A 116 -3.23 9.37 -0.03
N LEU A 117 -2.47 8.49 -0.69
CA LEU A 117 -1.07 8.23 -0.39
C LEU A 117 -0.23 9.50 -0.54
N MET A 118 -0.35 10.21 -1.67
CA MET A 118 0.40 11.44 -1.92
C MET A 118 0.06 12.54 -0.90
N LYS A 119 -1.24 12.69 -0.56
CA LYS A 119 -1.66 13.62 0.51
C LYS A 119 -1.06 13.23 1.87
N ALA A 120 -1.04 11.94 2.20
CA ALA A 120 -0.49 11.44 3.46
C ALA A 120 1.05 11.61 3.54
N CYS A 121 1.77 11.46 2.42
CA CYS A 121 3.21 11.70 2.36
C CYS A 121 3.59 13.18 2.54
N LEU A 122 2.68 14.09 2.19
CA LEU A 122 2.86 15.54 2.36
C LEU A 122 2.19 16.08 3.64
N ASP A 123 1.62 15.20 4.46
CA ASP A 123 0.93 15.59 5.69
C ASP A 123 1.95 15.97 6.77
N GLU A 124 2.06 17.27 7.05
CA GLU A 124 2.91 17.81 8.13
C GLU A 124 2.24 17.75 9.51
N SER A 125 0.99 17.27 9.60
CA SER A 125 0.37 17.02 10.88
C SER A 125 0.95 15.75 11.53
N ASP A 126 0.96 15.70 12.87
CA ASP A 126 1.37 14.52 13.65
C ASP A 126 0.37 13.34 13.55
N LYS A 127 -0.39 13.26 12.46
CA LYS A 127 -1.39 12.22 12.19
C LYS A 127 -0.75 10.87 11.88
N PHE A 128 0.41 10.87 11.23
CA PHE A 128 1.19 9.67 10.90
C PHE A 128 2.49 9.67 11.69
N THR A 129 2.80 8.52 12.29
CA THR A 129 4.07 8.32 12.99
C THR A 129 5.23 8.21 12.00
N GLN A 130 6.46 8.42 12.47
CA GLN A 130 7.67 8.26 11.65
C GLN A 130 7.80 6.87 11.02
N LYS A 131 7.32 5.82 11.72
CA LYS A 131 7.28 4.45 11.17
C LYS A 131 6.31 4.31 10.01
N GLU A 132 5.12 4.92 10.14
CA GLU A 132 4.13 4.93 9.06
C GLU A 132 4.64 5.69 7.84
N GLN A 133 5.26 6.85 8.05
CA GLN A 133 5.93 7.61 6.99
C GLN A 133 7.01 6.78 6.29
N THR A 134 7.83 6.04 7.05
CA THR A 134 8.83 5.13 6.50
C THR A 134 8.20 4.06 5.61
N HIS A 135 7.10 3.43 6.06
CA HIS A 135 6.38 2.45 5.25
C HIS A 135 5.78 3.03 3.98
N MET A 136 5.26 4.27 4.02
CA MET A 136 4.78 4.97 2.83
C MET A 136 5.92 5.23 1.82
N ILE A 137 7.10 5.65 2.30
CA ILE A 137 8.27 5.86 1.44
C ILE A 137 8.73 4.54 0.80
N VAL A 138 8.77 3.45 1.57
CA VAL A 138 9.10 2.12 1.04
C VAL A 138 8.10 1.70 -0.04
N PHE A 139 6.80 1.94 0.19
CA PHE A 139 5.77 1.66 -0.80
C PHE A 139 5.95 2.49 -2.07
N LEU A 140 6.24 3.79 -1.95
CA LEU A 140 6.53 4.65 -3.11
C LEU A 140 7.73 4.11 -3.90
N ASN A 141 8.78 3.65 -3.23
CA ASN A 141 9.92 3.02 -3.90
C ASN A 141 9.48 1.79 -4.71
N HIS A 142 8.64 0.92 -4.15
CA HIS A 142 8.07 -0.21 -4.89
C HIS A 142 7.22 0.22 -6.08
N LEU A 143 6.41 1.27 -5.91
CA LEU A 143 5.56 1.83 -6.95
C LEU A 143 6.39 2.32 -8.14
N TYR A 144 7.41 3.16 -7.89
CA TYR A 144 8.28 3.67 -8.95
C TYR A 144 9.19 2.62 -9.58
N ASN A 145 9.56 1.57 -8.85
CA ASN A 145 10.30 0.43 -9.42
C ASN A 145 9.41 -0.54 -10.22
N SER A 146 8.10 -0.35 -10.23
CA SER A 146 7.12 -1.23 -10.89
C SER A 146 6.45 -0.58 -12.11
N ILE A 147 7.10 0.41 -12.72
CA ILE A 147 6.60 1.10 -13.93
C ILE A 147 6.31 0.17 -15.11
N GLU A 148 6.86 -1.05 -15.10
CA GLU A 148 6.56 -2.05 -16.12
C GLU A 148 5.09 -2.47 -16.13
N THR A 149 4.41 -2.39 -14.98
CA THR A 149 2.98 -2.69 -14.86
C THR A 149 2.15 -1.51 -15.36
N ASP A 150 1.29 -1.74 -16.36
CA ASP A 150 0.49 -0.69 -17.02
C ASP A 150 -0.33 0.16 -16.02
N LEU A 151 -1.04 -0.49 -15.09
CA LEU A 151 -1.82 0.22 -14.06
C LEU A 151 -0.96 1.17 -13.21
N ILE A 152 0.22 0.70 -12.82
CA ILE A 152 1.15 1.48 -12.01
C ILE A 152 1.71 2.64 -12.83
N ARG A 153 2.14 2.35 -14.06
CA ARG A 153 2.66 3.34 -15.01
C ARG A 153 1.66 4.46 -15.25
N ASP A 154 0.42 4.13 -15.55
CA ASP A 154 -0.63 5.11 -15.83
C ASP A 154 -0.92 5.98 -14.59
N GLY A 155 -0.89 5.37 -13.40
CA GLY A 155 -1.10 6.08 -12.14
C GLY A 155 0.00 7.08 -11.78
N ILE A 156 1.27 6.78 -12.08
CA ILE A 156 2.42 7.59 -11.64
C ILE A 156 3.10 8.40 -12.74
N SER A 157 2.79 8.18 -14.02
CA SER A 157 3.45 8.90 -15.12
C SER A 157 3.35 10.42 -14.98
N HIS A 158 2.25 10.93 -14.41
CA HIS A 158 2.07 12.35 -14.17
C HIS A 158 3.03 12.93 -13.10
N THR A 159 3.44 12.13 -12.11
CA THR A 159 4.30 12.58 -11.00
C THR A 159 5.78 12.67 -11.40
N VAL A 160 6.17 12.03 -12.50
CA VAL A 160 7.55 12.03 -13.04
C VAL A 160 7.63 12.69 -14.42
N SER A 161 6.59 13.43 -14.81
CA SER A 161 6.51 14.14 -16.09
C SER A 161 7.36 15.41 -16.10
N TYR A 162 7.51 16.04 -17.27
CA TYR A 162 8.18 17.34 -17.43
C TYR A 162 7.65 18.41 -16.46
N ASN A 163 6.41 18.29 -15.99
CA ASN A 163 5.83 19.20 -15.00
C ASN A 163 6.65 19.26 -13.69
N ILE A 164 7.49 18.26 -13.39
CA ILE A 164 8.42 18.34 -12.26
C ILE A 164 9.44 19.49 -12.40
N LEU A 165 9.72 19.92 -13.63
CA LEU A 165 10.61 21.04 -13.89
C LEU A 165 10.00 22.38 -13.45
N GLU A 166 8.68 22.49 -13.30
CA GLU A 166 8.03 23.66 -12.71
C GLU A 166 8.41 23.85 -11.23
N CYS A 167 8.84 22.78 -10.56
CA CYS A 167 9.32 22.83 -9.18
C CYS A 167 10.80 23.27 -9.07
N LEU A 168 11.53 23.42 -10.19
CA LEU A 168 12.91 23.89 -10.18
C LEU A 168 12.96 25.41 -10.05
N SER A 169 14.02 25.91 -9.42
CA SER A 169 14.33 27.34 -9.50
C SER A 169 14.74 27.73 -10.91
N ASP A 170 14.47 28.98 -11.31
CA ASP A 170 14.74 29.49 -12.67
C ASP A 170 16.16 29.20 -13.16
N GLY A 171 17.16 29.34 -12.29
CA GLY A 171 18.56 29.06 -12.63
C GLY A 171 18.84 27.58 -12.91
N GLN A 172 18.22 26.66 -12.14
CA GLN A 172 18.34 25.22 -12.37
C GLN A 172 17.60 24.80 -13.63
N LEU A 173 16.40 25.34 -13.85
CA LEU A 173 15.63 25.10 -15.07
C LEU A 173 16.43 25.50 -16.32
N GLN A 174 17.04 26.69 -16.31
CA GLN A 174 17.88 27.15 -17.42
C GLN A 174 19.09 26.24 -17.68
N ASN A 175 19.70 25.66 -16.64
CA ASN A 175 20.81 24.72 -16.80
C ASN A 175 20.36 23.41 -17.43
N VAL A 176 19.25 22.83 -16.94
CA VAL A 176 18.65 21.62 -17.51
C VAL A 176 18.27 21.83 -18.98
N LEU A 177 17.60 22.95 -19.30
CA LEU A 177 17.22 23.27 -20.68
C LEU A 177 18.44 23.45 -21.60
N LYS A 178 19.55 24.01 -21.10
CA LYS A 178 20.80 24.11 -21.88
C LYS A 178 21.37 22.73 -22.20
N GLU A 179 21.34 21.79 -21.26
CA GLU A 179 21.78 20.40 -21.51
C GLU A 179 20.90 19.70 -22.54
N PHE A 180 19.57 19.93 -22.55
CA PHE A 180 18.67 19.38 -23.57
C PHE A 180 18.87 20.00 -24.96
N LEU A 181 19.19 21.30 -25.05
CA LEU A 181 19.42 22.00 -26.32
C LEU A 181 20.80 21.71 -26.92
N ILE A 182 21.77 21.36 -26.09
CA ILE A 182 23.09 20.89 -26.51
C ILE A 182 22.99 19.36 -26.61
N GLY A 183 22.36 18.85 -27.67
CA GLY A 183 22.21 17.41 -27.92
C GLY A 183 23.56 16.65 -27.81
N PRO A 184 23.52 15.31 -27.66
CA PRO A 184 24.70 14.52 -27.30
C PRO A 184 25.84 14.81 -28.26
N LYS A 185 26.97 15.30 -27.71
CA LYS A 185 28.23 15.30 -28.44
C LYS A 185 28.65 13.84 -28.59
N HIS A 186 28.41 13.28 -29.77
CA HIS A 186 28.94 11.98 -30.19
C HIS A 186 30.45 11.92 -30.01
#